data_AF-A0A8H4TEK6-F1
#
_entry.id   AF-A0A8H4TEK6-F1
#
_cell.length_a   1.000
_cell.length_b   1.000
_cell.length_c   1.000
_cell.angle_alpha   90.00
_cell.angle_beta   90.00
_cell.angle_gamma   90.00
#
_symmetry.space_group_name_H-M   'P 1'
#
loop_
_entity.id
_entity.type
_entity.pdbx_description
1 polymer ?
#
loop_
_entity_poly.entity_id
_entity_poly.type
_entity_poly.pdbx_seq_one_letter_code
_entity_poly.pdbx_strand_id
1 'polypeptide(L)'
;MISIAGGSLPTTYRLCRAVFEEVSQPPEEIPENDPEYREIKDHLEFRSITASHEVICKSYRETLQHAQTAKYLLKKIVLDGEAFSEATFTEAHGILTYKIDINQQARWELYSGKYRTWSAPYNSRFLEAVHIPTAMLSMIDNLAMEMASRDVPYDEVIIHRLSDEEVWERICYATKFCQHLINIHPFSDGNGRMHRMLLTILLLRAGVCPAVYGLYIKDRLKYSQAETRCYMHVNDMQGLGGVIKANEGLASFVRTHTRGGWDSTDVQMGAFLVATRPDGARLPQQR
;
A
#
# COMPACT_ATOMS: atom_id res chain seq x y z
N MET A 1 -5.03 -8.60 -8.79
CA MET A 1 -3.86 -9.44 -9.17
C MET A 1 -2.61 -8.83 -8.54
N ILE A 2 -1.81 -9.59 -7.78
CA ILE A 2 -0.49 -9.08 -7.35
C ILE A 2 0.36 -8.92 -8.60
N SER A 3 0.58 -7.68 -9.01
CA SER A 3 1.36 -7.32 -10.18
C SER A 3 2.71 -8.02 -10.18
N ILE A 4 3.22 -8.32 -11.38
CA ILE A 4 4.58 -8.79 -11.61
C ILE A 4 5.55 -7.59 -11.49
N ALA A 5 5.33 -6.76 -10.48
CA ALA A 5 6.06 -5.52 -10.26
C ALA A 5 7.11 -5.70 -9.17
N GLY A 6 8.18 -4.90 -9.25
CA GLY A 6 9.28 -4.87 -8.29
C GLY A 6 10.39 -5.89 -8.56
N GLY A 7 11.43 -5.83 -7.73
CA GLY A 7 12.67 -6.59 -7.87
C GLY A 7 12.84 -7.72 -6.85
N SER A 8 14.08 -8.18 -6.73
CA SER A 8 14.46 -9.21 -5.76
C SER A 8 14.34 -8.71 -4.31
N LEU A 9 14.32 -9.62 -3.33
CA LEU A 9 14.34 -9.24 -1.91
C LEU A 9 15.61 -8.45 -1.54
N PRO A 10 16.84 -8.86 -1.94
CA PRO A 10 18.05 -8.06 -1.72
C PRO A 10 17.97 -6.65 -2.31
N THR A 11 17.55 -6.51 -3.58
CA THR A 11 17.34 -5.21 -4.24
C THR A 11 16.33 -4.36 -3.45
N THR A 12 15.21 -4.95 -3.06
CA THR A 12 14.17 -4.27 -2.28
C THR A 12 14.71 -3.76 -0.96
N TYR A 13 15.49 -4.57 -0.24
CA TYR A 13 16.08 -4.17 1.03
C TYR A 13 17.05 -3.00 0.88
N ARG A 14 17.96 -3.04 -0.12
CA ARG A 14 18.92 -1.94 -0.36
C ARG A 14 18.22 -0.64 -0.71
N LEU A 15 17.25 -0.67 -1.62
CA LEU A 15 16.50 0.53 -2.00
C LEU A 15 15.67 1.08 -0.84
N CYS A 16 14.99 0.23 -0.07
CA CYS A 16 14.29 0.66 1.13
C CYS A 16 15.27 1.33 2.10
N ARG A 17 16.42 0.72 2.41
CA ARG A 17 17.41 1.35 3.29
C ARG A 17 17.87 2.71 2.80
N ALA A 18 18.24 2.83 1.52
CA ALA A 18 18.67 4.11 0.96
C ALA A 18 17.57 5.18 1.04
N VAL A 19 16.31 4.83 0.75
CA VAL A 19 15.17 5.74 0.83
C VAL A 19 14.87 6.16 2.27
N PHE A 20 14.85 5.22 3.21
CA PHE A 20 14.45 5.47 4.59
C PHE A 20 15.57 6.07 5.45
N GLU A 21 16.84 5.69 5.22
CA GLU A 21 17.98 6.22 5.97
C GLU A 21 18.49 7.56 5.40
N GLU A 22 18.11 7.92 4.16
CA GLU A 22 18.54 9.16 3.47
C GLU A 22 20.06 9.33 3.34
N VAL A 23 20.85 8.26 3.50
CA VAL A 23 22.32 8.30 3.44
C VAL A 23 22.82 8.59 2.03
N SER A 24 22.07 8.17 1.01
CA SER A 24 22.35 8.44 -0.39
C SER A 24 21.05 8.49 -1.19
N GLN A 25 21.04 9.28 -2.27
CA GLN A 25 19.94 9.24 -3.24
C GLN A 25 20.15 8.06 -4.19
N PRO A 26 19.22 7.08 -4.24
CA PRO A 26 19.27 6.03 -5.24
C PRO A 26 19.24 6.64 -6.64
N PRO A 27 20.06 6.14 -7.58
CA PRO A 27 19.98 6.62 -8.96
C PRO A 27 18.60 6.33 -9.55
N GLU A 28 18.13 7.16 -10.50
CA GLU A 28 16.83 6.93 -11.14
C GLU A 28 16.84 5.72 -12.11
N GLU A 29 18.03 5.36 -12.61
CA GLU A 29 18.29 4.27 -13.53
C GLU A 29 19.62 3.61 -13.18
N ILE A 30 19.72 2.31 -13.45
CA ILE A 30 20.92 1.51 -13.19
C ILE A 30 21.54 1.08 -14.53
N PRO A 31 22.86 1.27 -14.73
CA PRO A 31 23.55 0.79 -15.91
C PRO A 31 23.72 -0.73 -15.89
N GLU A 32 24.00 -1.35 -17.04
CA GLU A 32 24.13 -2.82 -17.15
C GLU A 32 25.28 -3.42 -16.32
N ASN A 33 26.29 -2.60 -15.99
CA ASN A 33 27.42 -2.99 -15.16
C ASN A 33 27.14 -2.85 -13.65
N ASP A 34 25.97 -2.35 -13.27
CA ASP A 34 25.55 -2.25 -11.88
C ASP A 34 25.26 -3.65 -11.28
N PRO A 35 25.78 -3.99 -10.08
CA PRO A 35 25.46 -5.26 -9.43
C PRO A 35 23.96 -5.51 -9.25
N GLU A 36 23.16 -4.47 -9.01
CA GLU A 36 21.71 -4.58 -8.87
C GLU A 36 21.04 -4.97 -10.18
N TYR A 37 21.60 -4.54 -11.32
CA TYR A 37 21.09 -4.89 -12.65
C TYR A 37 21.09 -6.40 -12.86
N ARG A 38 22.20 -7.06 -12.49
CA ARG A 38 22.33 -8.51 -12.58
C ARG A 38 21.38 -9.23 -11.63
N GLU A 39 21.25 -8.76 -10.39
CA GLU A 39 20.33 -9.38 -9.42
C GLU A 39 18.87 -9.30 -9.87
N ILE A 40 18.44 -8.17 -10.43
CA ILE A 40 17.09 -8.00 -10.97
C ILE A 40 16.90 -8.91 -12.19
N LYS A 41 17.88 -8.98 -13.08
CA LYS A 41 17.85 -9.89 -14.22
C LYS A 41 17.65 -11.34 -13.78
N ASP A 42 18.49 -11.82 -12.84
CA ASP A 42 18.41 -13.18 -12.31
C ASP A 42 17.04 -13.44 -11.65
N HIS A 43 16.49 -12.45 -10.93
CA HIS A 43 15.15 -12.53 -10.34
C HIS A 43 14.04 -12.65 -11.39
N LEU A 44 14.10 -11.85 -12.45
CA LEU A 44 13.12 -11.87 -13.54
C LEU A 44 13.16 -13.21 -14.28
N GLU A 45 14.36 -13.70 -14.59
CA GLU A 45 14.57 -15.00 -15.23
C GLU A 45 14.08 -16.16 -14.36
N PHE A 46 14.35 -16.13 -13.05
CA PHE A 46 13.81 -17.10 -12.09
C PHE A 46 12.27 -17.13 -12.08
N ARG A 47 11.63 -16.00 -12.36
CA ARG A 47 10.17 -15.87 -12.45
C ARG A 47 9.62 -16.16 -13.86
N SER A 48 10.46 -16.61 -14.78
CA SER A 48 10.12 -16.85 -16.18
C SER A 48 9.62 -15.59 -16.91
N ILE A 49 10.19 -14.43 -16.58
CA ILE A 49 9.93 -13.15 -17.23
C ILE A 49 11.13 -12.79 -18.10
N THR A 50 10.90 -12.40 -19.35
CA THR A 50 11.97 -11.96 -20.26
C THR A 50 12.62 -10.67 -19.73
N ALA A 51 13.89 -10.76 -19.35
CA ALA A 51 14.65 -9.67 -18.73
C ALA A 51 15.36 -8.79 -19.78
N SER A 52 14.58 -7.99 -20.53
CA SER A 52 15.17 -6.92 -21.35
C SER A 52 15.64 -5.75 -20.48
N HIS A 53 16.51 -4.89 -21.02
CA HIS A 53 16.99 -3.68 -20.33
C HIS A 53 15.83 -2.82 -19.81
N GLU A 54 14.80 -2.59 -20.64
CA GLU A 54 13.61 -1.83 -20.26
C GLU A 54 12.85 -2.47 -19.08
N VAL A 55 12.69 -3.80 -19.08
CA VAL A 55 12.00 -4.52 -18.00
C VAL A 55 12.80 -4.48 -16.69
N ILE A 56 14.13 -4.61 -16.76
CA ILE A 56 15.01 -4.51 -15.59
C ILE A 56 14.94 -3.11 -14.98
N CYS A 57 15.11 -2.08 -15.79
CA CYS A 57 15.02 -0.68 -15.34
C CYS A 57 13.63 -0.35 -14.77
N LYS A 58 12.56 -0.89 -15.37
CA LYS A 58 11.19 -0.77 -14.84
C LYS A 58 11.04 -1.45 -13.48
N SER A 59 11.55 -2.67 -13.30
CA SER A 59 11.50 -3.42 -12.04
C SER A 59 12.25 -2.71 -10.91
N TYR A 60 13.44 -2.16 -11.22
CA TYR A 60 14.19 -1.31 -10.30
C TYR A 60 13.36 -0.09 -9.86
N ARG A 61 12.82 0.64 -10.84
CA ARG A 61 12.05 1.86 -10.64
C ARG A 61 10.77 1.63 -9.84
N GLU A 62 10.04 0.56 -10.13
CA GLU A 62 8.86 0.13 -9.37
C GLU A 62 9.20 -0.13 -7.90
N THR A 63 10.38 -0.71 -7.62
CA THR A 63 10.84 -0.98 -6.25
C THR A 63 11.18 0.32 -5.52
N LEU A 64 11.96 1.19 -6.16
CA LEU A 64 12.33 2.51 -5.63
C LEU A 64 11.09 3.35 -5.29
N GLN A 65 10.13 3.41 -6.21
CA GLN A 65 8.92 4.22 -6.04
C GLN A 65 7.97 3.66 -5.01
N HIS A 66 7.92 2.33 -4.87
CA HIS A 66 7.18 1.72 -3.78
C HIS A 66 7.76 2.14 -2.42
N ALA A 67 9.08 2.14 -2.28
CA ALA A 67 9.76 2.60 -1.06
C ALA A 67 9.52 4.10 -0.81
N GLN A 68 9.65 4.95 -1.83
CA GLN A 68 9.39 6.39 -1.73
C GLN A 68 7.94 6.70 -1.35
N THR A 69 6.98 6.00 -1.96
CA THR A 69 5.55 6.16 -1.65
C THR A 69 5.25 5.71 -0.22
N ALA A 70 5.83 4.60 0.23
CA ALA A 70 5.69 4.14 1.60
C ALA A 70 6.23 5.18 2.59
N LYS A 71 7.44 5.72 2.34
CA LYS A 71 8.03 6.78 3.16
C LYS A 71 7.15 8.04 3.22
N TYR A 72 6.66 8.51 2.07
CA TYR A 72 5.76 9.66 1.99
C TYR A 72 4.51 9.47 2.87
N LEU A 73 3.81 8.34 2.71
CA LEU A 73 2.57 8.10 3.47
C LEU A 73 2.84 7.81 4.95
N LEU A 74 3.93 7.10 5.28
CA LEU A 74 4.33 6.87 6.66
C LEU A 74 4.56 8.20 7.36
N LYS A 75 5.40 9.06 6.77
CA LYS A 75 5.65 10.41 7.30
C LYS A 75 4.35 11.17 7.52
N LYS A 76 3.57 11.35 6.46
CA LYS A 76 2.39 12.21 6.48
C LYS A 76 1.28 11.69 7.40
N ILE A 77 0.95 10.41 7.30
CA ILE A 77 -0.23 9.83 7.96
C ILE A 77 0.09 9.20 9.31
N VAL A 78 1.26 8.59 9.48
CA VAL A 78 1.60 7.89 10.72
C VAL A 78 2.41 8.78 11.66
N LEU A 79 3.42 9.51 11.16
CA LEU A 79 4.30 10.32 12.01
C LEU A 79 3.68 11.69 12.30
N ASP A 80 3.28 12.39 11.25
CA ASP A 80 2.76 13.76 11.34
C ASP A 80 1.27 13.77 11.71
N GLY A 81 0.62 12.61 11.72
CA GLY A 81 -0.75 12.44 12.17
C GLY A 81 -1.81 12.99 11.20
N GLU A 82 -1.44 13.43 10.00
CA GLU A 82 -2.36 14.06 9.05
C GLU A 82 -3.46 13.10 8.59
N ALA A 83 -4.62 13.68 8.24
CA ALA A 83 -5.69 12.95 7.59
C ALA A 83 -5.38 12.68 6.12
N PHE A 84 -5.99 11.63 5.55
CA PHE A 84 -5.98 11.46 4.11
C PHE A 84 -6.76 12.57 3.43
N SER A 85 -6.29 13.00 2.26
CA SER A 85 -6.95 13.94 1.36
C SER A 85 -6.87 13.43 -0.07
N GLU A 86 -7.62 14.04 -0.99
CA GLU A 86 -7.49 13.73 -2.41
C GLU A 86 -6.05 13.93 -2.89
N ALA A 87 -5.43 15.05 -2.48
CA ALA A 87 -4.03 15.36 -2.76
C ALA A 87 -3.08 14.25 -2.26
N THR A 88 -3.33 13.69 -1.06
CA THR A 88 -2.54 12.57 -0.53
C THR A 88 -2.59 11.35 -1.46
N PHE A 89 -3.78 11.01 -1.99
CA PHE A 89 -3.93 9.87 -2.91
C PHE A 89 -3.29 10.14 -4.28
N THR A 90 -3.48 11.33 -4.84
CA THR A 90 -2.91 11.69 -6.16
C THR A 90 -1.40 11.84 -6.10
N GLU A 91 -0.86 12.42 -5.02
CA GLU A 91 0.59 12.56 -4.83
C GLU A 91 1.26 11.20 -4.59
N ALA A 92 0.70 10.38 -3.70
CA ALA A 92 1.20 9.02 -3.47
C ALA A 92 1.18 8.19 -4.76
N HIS A 93 0.10 8.26 -5.54
CA HIS A 93 0.08 7.61 -6.85
C HIS A 93 1.10 8.23 -7.80
N GLY A 94 1.26 9.55 -7.80
CA GLY A 94 2.24 10.29 -8.60
C GLY A 94 3.67 9.77 -8.39
N ILE A 95 4.06 9.58 -7.13
CA ILE A 95 5.35 9.00 -6.74
C ILE A 95 5.42 7.53 -7.19
N LEU A 96 4.37 6.76 -6.94
CA LEU A 96 4.31 5.32 -7.21
C LEU A 96 4.41 4.93 -8.70
N THR A 97 4.06 5.86 -9.59
CA THR A 97 4.02 5.64 -11.04
C THR A 97 4.91 6.59 -11.83
N TYR A 98 5.73 7.40 -11.16
CA TYR A 98 6.68 8.31 -11.81
C TYR A 98 7.54 7.55 -12.83
N LYS A 99 7.73 8.02 -14.06
CA LYS A 99 8.56 7.33 -15.07
C LYS A 99 8.24 5.83 -15.31
N ILE A 100 7.04 5.34 -14.98
CA ILE A 100 6.62 3.98 -15.31
C ILE A 100 5.58 4.06 -16.41
N ASP A 101 5.97 3.69 -17.63
CA ASP A 101 5.03 3.64 -18.74
C ASP A 101 4.18 2.37 -18.67
N ILE A 102 2.88 2.50 -18.97
CA ILE A 102 1.98 1.34 -19.14
C ILE A 102 2.32 0.66 -20.47
N ASN A 103 2.46 1.48 -21.52
CA ASN A 103 2.88 1.10 -22.86
C ASN A 103 3.31 2.38 -23.62
N GLN A 104 3.76 2.23 -24.86
CA GLN A 104 4.25 3.34 -25.70
C GLN A 104 3.24 4.49 -25.90
N GLN A 105 1.93 4.20 -25.82
CA GLN A 105 0.84 5.17 -26.02
C GLN A 105 0.34 5.76 -24.70
N ALA A 106 0.60 5.08 -23.59
CA ALA A 106 0.19 5.45 -22.24
C ALA A 106 1.43 5.69 -21.38
N ARG A 107 2.13 6.79 -21.71
CA ARG A 107 3.28 7.26 -20.94
C ARG A 107 2.86 7.78 -19.57
N TRP A 108 3.76 7.67 -18.60
CA TRP A 108 3.49 8.03 -17.20
C TRP A 108 2.99 9.47 -17.02
N GLU A 109 3.46 10.43 -17.83
CA GLU A 109 3.06 11.84 -17.74
C GLU A 109 1.53 12.04 -17.96
N LEU A 110 0.91 11.11 -18.70
CA LEU A 110 -0.50 11.16 -19.05
C LEU A 110 -1.41 10.71 -17.89
N TYR A 111 -0.93 9.82 -17.01
CA TYR A 111 -1.78 9.17 -16.01
C TYR A 111 -1.28 9.27 -14.56
N SER A 112 0.00 9.55 -14.35
CA SER A 112 0.59 9.58 -13.01
C SER A 112 -0.05 10.69 -12.17
N GLY A 113 -0.59 10.30 -11.01
CA GLY A 113 -1.26 11.17 -10.06
C GLY A 113 -2.63 11.68 -10.53
N LYS A 114 -3.23 11.06 -11.55
CA LYS A 114 -4.49 11.50 -12.15
C LYS A 114 -5.51 10.37 -12.14
N TYR A 115 -6.75 10.69 -11.78
CA TYR A 115 -7.85 9.74 -11.96
C TYR A 115 -8.05 9.43 -13.45
N ARG A 116 -8.43 8.19 -13.74
CA ARG A 116 -8.74 7.79 -15.11
C ARG A 116 -10.00 8.49 -15.59
N THR A 117 -9.98 8.91 -16.84
CA THR A 117 -11.12 9.54 -17.52
C THR A 117 -11.88 8.56 -18.41
N TRP A 118 -11.36 7.33 -18.56
CA TRP A 118 -11.97 6.27 -19.36
C TRP A 118 -12.62 5.22 -18.45
N SER A 119 -13.78 4.73 -18.86
CA SER A 119 -14.43 3.58 -18.25
C SER A 119 -14.01 2.31 -18.98
N ALA A 120 -13.79 1.23 -18.24
CA ALA A 120 -13.43 -0.05 -18.83
C ALA A 120 -14.66 -0.67 -19.52
N PRO A 121 -14.79 -0.60 -20.87
CA PRO A 121 -16.07 -0.85 -21.55
C PRO A 121 -16.57 -2.29 -21.39
N TYR A 122 -15.70 -3.19 -20.93
CA TYR A 122 -15.95 -4.62 -20.76
C TYR A 122 -15.62 -5.11 -19.35
N ASN A 123 -15.36 -4.19 -18.41
CA ASN A 123 -15.09 -4.54 -17.03
C ASN A 123 -16.00 -3.74 -16.09
N SER A 124 -17.26 -4.16 -16.06
CA SER A 124 -18.31 -3.65 -15.16
C SER A 124 -18.02 -3.88 -13.68
N ARG A 125 -16.86 -4.43 -13.30
CA ARG A 125 -16.47 -4.56 -11.88
C ARG A 125 -16.02 -3.24 -11.27
N PHE A 126 -15.71 -2.23 -12.09
CA PHE A 126 -15.20 -0.95 -11.64
C PHE A 126 -16.22 0.17 -11.88
N LEU A 127 -16.13 1.20 -11.04
CA LEU A 127 -16.97 2.38 -11.13
C LEU A 127 -16.75 3.11 -12.48
N GLU A 128 -17.80 3.69 -13.05
CA GLU A 128 -17.67 4.54 -14.24
C GLU A 128 -16.81 5.78 -13.94
N ALA A 129 -15.96 6.19 -14.90
CA ALA A 129 -14.96 7.24 -14.69
C ALA A 129 -15.56 8.57 -14.20
N VAL A 130 -16.76 8.90 -14.69
CA VAL A 130 -17.51 10.10 -14.32
C VAL A 130 -17.86 10.17 -12.83
N HIS A 131 -17.92 9.03 -12.13
CA HIS A 131 -18.27 8.97 -10.71
C HIS A 131 -17.05 8.87 -9.77
N ILE A 132 -15.84 8.69 -10.32
CA ILE A 132 -14.63 8.51 -9.51
C ILE A 132 -14.37 9.68 -8.55
N PRO A 133 -14.41 10.97 -8.98
CA PRO A 133 -14.10 12.07 -8.07
C PRO A 133 -15.04 12.10 -6.86
N THR A 134 -16.35 11.99 -7.09
CA THR A 134 -17.36 11.98 -6.02
C THR A 134 -17.20 10.78 -5.09
N ALA A 135 -16.93 9.59 -5.62
CA ALA A 135 -16.74 8.39 -4.81
C ALA A 135 -15.46 8.43 -3.97
N MET A 136 -14.37 8.97 -4.53
CA MET A 136 -13.12 9.17 -3.79
C MET A 136 -13.29 10.17 -2.64
N LEU A 137 -13.92 11.32 -2.91
CA LEU A 137 -14.21 12.32 -1.86
C LEU A 137 -15.05 11.72 -0.74
N SER A 138 -16.13 11.01 -1.07
CA SER A 138 -16.96 10.36 -0.06
C SER A 138 -16.21 9.28 0.74
N MET A 139 -15.35 8.49 0.10
CA MET A 139 -14.49 7.53 0.80
C MET A 139 -13.51 8.23 1.74
N ILE A 140 -12.91 9.34 1.31
CA ILE A 140 -11.95 10.14 2.09
C ILE A 140 -12.63 10.76 3.31
N ASP A 141 -13.82 11.35 3.15
CA ASP A 141 -14.58 11.93 4.26
C ASP A 141 -14.93 10.87 5.31
N ASN A 142 -15.43 9.71 4.87
CA ASN A 142 -15.71 8.57 5.75
C ASN A 142 -14.46 8.07 6.47
N LEU A 143 -13.32 8.03 5.76
CA LEU A 143 -12.04 7.62 6.33
C LEU A 143 -11.58 8.61 7.41
N ALA A 144 -11.64 9.91 7.14
CA ALA A 144 -11.25 10.95 8.08
C ALA A 144 -12.13 10.93 9.34
N MET A 145 -13.45 10.79 9.19
CA MET A 145 -14.39 10.68 10.31
C MET A 145 -14.09 9.48 11.21
N GLU A 146 -13.91 8.30 10.61
CA GLU A 146 -13.63 7.10 11.41
C GLU A 146 -12.22 7.13 12.03
N MET A 147 -11.22 7.69 11.35
CA MET A 147 -9.89 7.91 11.95
C MET A 147 -9.99 8.79 13.19
N ALA A 148 -10.66 9.94 13.10
CA ALA A 148 -10.83 10.86 14.22
C ALA A 148 -11.57 10.24 15.41
N SER A 149 -12.56 9.38 15.16
CA SER A 149 -13.29 8.66 16.21
C SER A 149 -12.48 7.57 16.93
N ARG A 150 -11.34 7.17 16.35
CA ARG A 150 -10.49 6.06 16.82
C ARG A 150 -9.10 6.52 17.26
N ASP A 151 -8.80 7.82 17.14
CA ASP A 151 -7.55 8.39 17.64
C ASP A 151 -7.53 8.24 19.17
N VAL A 152 -6.60 7.43 19.67
CA VAL A 152 -6.33 7.29 21.10
C VAL A 152 -5.32 8.39 21.46
N PRO A 153 -5.60 9.28 22.44
CA PRO A 153 -4.64 10.27 22.88
C PRO A 153 -3.31 9.59 23.26
N TYR A 154 -2.24 9.99 22.57
CA TYR A 154 -0.92 9.36 22.70
C TYR A 154 -0.20 9.76 24.00
N ASP A 155 -0.81 10.62 24.83
CA ASP A 155 -0.19 11.23 26.01
C ASP A 155 -0.04 10.29 27.23
N GLU A 156 -0.68 9.12 27.25
CA GLU A 156 -0.62 8.19 28.41
C GLU A 156 -0.52 6.70 28.01
N VAL A 157 0.42 6.34 27.13
CA VAL A 157 0.55 4.95 26.66
C VAL A 157 1.23 4.06 27.71
N ILE A 158 0.43 3.42 28.55
CA ILE A 158 0.65 2.00 28.82
C ILE A 158 0.42 1.30 27.48
N ILE A 159 1.43 0.61 26.95
CA ILE A 159 1.27 -0.24 25.75
C ILE A 159 0.38 -1.41 26.17
N HIS A 160 -0.93 -1.19 26.14
CA HIS A 160 -1.88 -2.26 26.35
C HIS A 160 -1.84 -3.15 25.11
N ARG A 161 -1.45 -4.40 25.34
CA ARG A 161 -1.55 -5.45 24.33
C ARG A 161 -3.01 -5.50 23.86
N LEU A 162 -3.23 -5.21 22.58
CA LEU A 162 -4.56 -5.34 21.98
C LEU A 162 -5.06 -6.78 22.14
N SER A 163 -6.31 -6.91 22.55
CA SER A 163 -7.03 -8.18 22.52
C SER A 163 -7.17 -8.69 21.09
N ASP A 164 -7.50 -9.97 20.97
CA ASP A 164 -7.69 -10.60 19.66
C ASP A 164 -8.85 -9.95 18.88
N GLU A 165 -9.88 -9.53 19.60
CA GLU A 165 -11.07 -8.85 19.13
C GLU A 165 -10.73 -7.43 18.64
N GLU A 166 -9.96 -6.65 19.39
CA GLU A 166 -9.55 -5.30 18.99
C GLU A 166 -8.67 -5.32 17.73
N VAL A 167 -7.75 -6.29 17.63
CA VAL A 167 -6.94 -6.48 16.41
C VAL A 167 -7.84 -6.81 15.23
N TRP A 168 -8.84 -7.68 15.42
CA TRP A 168 -9.79 -8.03 14.37
C TRP A 168 -10.60 -6.83 13.90
N GLU A 169 -11.14 -6.02 14.81
CA GLU A 169 -11.89 -4.81 14.46
C GLU A 169 -11.06 -3.81 13.67
N ARG A 170 -9.79 -3.59 14.06
CA ARG A 170 -8.85 -2.71 13.35
C ARG A 170 -8.50 -3.24 11.95
N ILE A 171 -8.41 -4.56 11.77
CA ILE A 171 -8.23 -5.19 10.46
C ILE A 171 -9.48 -5.04 9.58
N CYS A 172 -10.67 -5.28 10.14
CA CYS A 172 -11.93 -5.07 9.42
C CYS A 172 -12.06 -3.62 8.95
N TYR A 173 -11.72 -2.67 9.81
CA TYR A 173 -11.65 -1.26 9.47
C TYR A 173 -10.71 -0.99 8.29
N ALA A 174 -9.44 -1.41 8.36
CA ALA A 174 -8.48 -1.14 7.28
C ALA A 174 -8.89 -1.81 5.95
N THR A 175 -9.41 -3.03 6.00
CA THR A 175 -9.81 -3.78 4.81
C THR A 175 -11.09 -3.25 4.16
N LYS A 176 -12.01 -2.65 4.94
CA LYS A 176 -13.16 -1.91 4.41
C LYS A 176 -12.71 -0.82 3.44
N PHE A 177 -11.82 0.09 3.85
CA PHE A 177 -11.37 1.19 2.98
C PHE A 177 -10.56 0.69 1.78
N CYS A 178 -9.81 -0.40 1.93
CA CYS A 178 -9.16 -1.06 0.80
C CYS A 178 -10.18 -1.59 -0.21
N GLN A 179 -11.28 -2.20 0.26
CA GLN A 179 -12.37 -2.64 -0.59
C GLN A 179 -13.04 -1.48 -1.32
N HIS A 180 -13.26 -0.32 -0.68
CA HIS A 180 -13.77 0.87 -1.37
C HIS A 180 -12.83 1.25 -2.53
N LEU A 181 -11.52 1.36 -2.28
CA LEU A 181 -10.55 1.75 -3.30
C LEU A 181 -10.45 0.74 -4.45
N ILE A 182 -10.57 -0.57 -4.16
CA ILE A 182 -10.61 -1.64 -5.17
C ILE A 182 -11.80 -1.47 -6.13
N ASN A 183 -12.98 -1.13 -5.61
CA ASN A 183 -14.21 -0.96 -6.40
C ASN A 183 -14.24 0.36 -7.17
N ILE A 184 -13.76 1.46 -6.57
CA ILE A 184 -13.63 2.75 -7.27
C ILE A 184 -12.64 2.61 -8.44
N HIS A 185 -11.52 1.93 -8.19
CA HIS A 185 -10.44 1.74 -9.16
C HIS A 185 -10.03 3.06 -9.85
N PRO A 186 -9.59 4.07 -9.07
CA PRO A 186 -9.56 5.45 -9.53
C PRO A 186 -8.51 5.75 -10.61
N PHE A 187 -7.44 4.95 -10.71
CA PHE A 187 -6.30 5.25 -11.59
C PHE A 187 -6.26 4.34 -12.84
N SER A 188 -5.46 4.71 -13.85
CA SER A 188 -5.28 3.88 -15.06
C SER A 188 -4.40 2.65 -14.84
N ASP A 189 -3.42 2.73 -13.93
CA ASP A 189 -2.59 1.62 -13.45
C ASP A 189 -2.27 1.87 -11.97
N GLY A 190 -1.58 0.94 -11.29
CA GLY A 190 -1.08 1.17 -9.94
C GLY A 190 -2.12 1.03 -8.83
N ASN A 191 -3.42 0.89 -9.15
CA ASN A 191 -4.50 0.66 -8.16
C ASN A 191 -4.15 -0.49 -7.20
N GLY A 192 -3.63 -1.60 -7.76
CA GLY A 192 -3.13 -2.76 -7.04
C GLY A 192 -2.14 -2.41 -5.92
N ARG A 193 -1.17 -1.55 -6.26
CA ARG A 193 -0.11 -1.10 -5.36
C ARG A 193 -0.66 -0.07 -4.37
N MET A 194 -1.52 0.85 -4.82
CA MET A 194 -2.15 1.89 -3.99
C MET A 194 -3.00 1.31 -2.86
N HIS A 195 -3.91 0.37 -3.11
CA HIS A 195 -4.75 -0.17 -2.02
C HIS A 195 -3.94 -1.03 -1.04
N ARG A 196 -2.86 -1.68 -1.48
CA ARG A 196 -1.94 -2.38 -0.55
C ARG A 196 -1.16 -1.38 0.30
N MET A 197 -0.76 -0.25 -0.27
CA MET A 197 -0.13 0.83 0.47
C MET A 197 -1.10 1.42 1.51
N LEU A 198 -2.33 1.71 1.10
CA LEU A 198 -3.40 2.16 2.01
C LEU A 198 -3.59 1.16 3.16
N LEU A 199 -3.70 -0.15 2.86
CA LEU A 199 -3.82 -1.20 3.87
C LEU A 199 -2.68 -1.13 4.90
N THR A 200 -1.43 -1.09 4.43
CA THR A 200 -0.25 -1.03 5.30
C THR A 200 -0.29 0.20 6.22
N ILE A 201 -0.61 1.37 5.68
CA ILE A 201 -0.64 2.62 6.43
C ILE A 201 -1.77 2.63 7.47
N LEU A 202 -2.95 2.15 7.11
CA LEU A 202 -4.08 2.06 8.04
C LEU A 202 -3.82 1.05 9.17
N LEU A 203 -3.19 -0.09 8.87
CA LEU A 203 -2.80 -1.06 9.90
C LEU A 203 -1.77 -0.45 10.87
N LEU A 204 -0.74 0.21 10.34
CA LEU A 204 0.30 0.84 11.17
C LEU A 204 -0.26 1.96 12.05
N ARG A 205 -1.10 2.83 11.49
CA ARG A 205 -1.76 3.87 12.29
C ARG A 205 -2.67 3.27 13.36
N ALA A 206 -3.29 2.13 13.07
CA ALA A 206 -4.06 1.37 14.04
C ALA A 206 -3.19 0.51 14.98
N GLY A 207 -1.86 0.64 15.01
CA GLY A 207 -0.99 -0.15 15.88
C GLY A 207 -1.01 -1.67 15.60
N VAL A 208 -1.44 -2.07 14.41
CA VAL A 208 -1.45 -3.46 13.93
C VAL A 208 -0.28 -3.66 12.97
N CYS A 209 0.41 -4.79 13.09
CA CYS A 209 1.49 -5.13 12.16
C CYS A 209 0.98 -5.17 10.71
N PRO A 210 1.76 -4.66 9.73
CA PRO A 210 1.43 -4.79 8.32
C PRO A 210 1.25 -6.24 7.88
N ALA A 211 0.36 -6.47 6.91
CA ALA A 211 0.21 -7.78 6.29
C ALA A 211 1.36 -8.01 5.30
N VAL A 212 2.17 -9.05 5.52
CA VAL A 212 3.27 -9.41 4.62
C VAL A 212 2.90 -10.66 3.82
N TYR A 213 2.86 -10.53 2.50
CA TYR A 213 2.45 -11.62 1.60
C TYR A 213 3.03 -11.44 0.20
N GLY A 214 2.94 -12.49 -0.61
CA GLY A 214 3.33 -12.46 -2.02
C GLY A 214 4.72 -13.04 -2.31
N LEU A 215 5.44 -13.54 -1.30
CA LEU A 215 6.67 -14.31 -1.54
C LEU A 215 6.36 -15.64 -2.27
N TYR A 216 5.32 -16.36 -1.79
CA TYR A 216 4.90 -17.62 -2.37
C TYR A 216 3.72 -17.45 -3.32
N ILE A 217 3.72 -18.23 -4.42
CA ILE A 217 2.63 -18.23 -5.41
C ILE A 217 1.26 -18.53 -4.77
N LYS A 218 1.24 -19.40 -3.74
CA LYS A 218 0.03 -19.75 -2.99
C LYS A 218 -0.61 -18.53 -2.34
N ASP A 219 0.19 -17.62 -1.78
CA ASP A 219 -0.33 -16.41 -1.14
C ASP A 219 -0.81 -15.40 -2.17
N ARG A 220 -0.13 -15.31 -3.33
CA ARG A 220 -0.60 -14.48 -4.44
C ARG A 220 -1.97 -14.93 -4.95
N LEU A 221 -2.18 -16.25 -5.05
CA LEU A 221 -3.45 -16.83 -5.47
C LEU A 221 -4.56 -16.60 -4.42
N LYS A 222 -4.27 -16.87 -3.15
CA LYS A 222 -5.22 -16.61 -2.05
C LYS A 222 -5.60 -15.14 -1.96
N TYR A 223 -4.62 -14.24 -2.08
CA TYR A 223 -4.88 -12.81 -2.11
C TYR A 223 -5.76 -12.44 -3.29
N SER A 224 -5.44 -12.93 -4.49
CA SER A 224 -6.24 -12.66 -5.69
C SER A 224 -7.68 -13.15 -5.54
N GLN A 225 -7.91 -14.27 -4.85
CA GLN A 225 -9.25 -14.77 -4.52
C GLN A 225 -9.97 -13.85 -3.52
N ALA A 226 -9.28 -13.39 -2.46
CA ALA A 226 -9.84 -12.45 -1.49
C ALA A 226 -10.17 -11.08 -2.12
N GLU A 227 -9.27 -10.56 -2.96
CA GLU A 227 -9.47 -9.34 -3.76
C GLU A 227 -10.69 -9.48 -4.69
N THR A 228 -10.85 -10.64 -5.34
CA THR A 228 -11.99 -10.88 -6.24
C THR A 228 -13.33 -10.87 -5.50
N ARG A 229 -13.36 -11.31 -4.24
CA ARG A 229 -14.56 -11.25 -3.39
C ARG A 229 -14.93 -9.83 -2.95
N CYS A 230 -14.04 -8.86 -3.13
CA CYS A 230 -14.31 -7.46 -2.81
C CYS A 230 -15.13 -6.75 -3.89
N TYR A 231 -15.16 -7.29 -5.12
CA TYR A 231 -15.91 -6.67 -6.23
C TYR A 231 -17.41 -6.72 -5.95
N MET A 232 -18.03 -5.55 -5.93
CA MET A 232 -19.47 -5.38 -5.77
C MET A 232 -20.15 -5.28 -7.15
N HIS A 233 -21.45 -5.57 -7.18
CA HIS A 233 -22.24 -5.36 -8.40
C HIS A 233 -22.39 -3.85 -8.68
N VAL A 234 -22.42 -3.46 -9.97
CA VAL A 234 -22.52 -2.05 -10.40
C VAL A 234 -23.67 -1.30 -9.77
N ASN A 235 -24.81 -1.97 -9.58
CA ASN A 235 -26.00 -1.38 -8.98
C ASN A 235 -25.78 -1.00 -7.51
N ASP A 236 -24.87 -1.68 -6.81
CA ASP A 236 -24.48 -1.36 -5.45
C ASP A 236 -23.38 -0.28 -5.39
N MET A 237 -22.67 -0.05 -6.51
CA MET A 237 -21.59 0.95 -6.61
C MET A 237 -22.10 2.38 -6.83
N GLN A 238 -23.30 2.57 -7.36
CA GLN A 238 -23.92 3.91 -7.50
C GLN A 238 -24.22 4.56 -6.13
N GLY A 239 -24.18 3.77 -5.05
CA GLY A 239 -24.37 4.19 -3.66
C GLY A 239 -23.12 4.09 -2.78
N LEU A 240 -21.89 4.20 -3.33
CA LEU A 240 -20.62 4.12 -2.58
C LEU A 240 -20.46 5.12 -1.41
N GLY A 241 -21.42 6.04 -1.22
CA GLY A 241 -21.56 6.84 0.00
C GLY A 241 -22.19 6.10 1.19
N GLY A 242 -22.64 4.85 1.01
CA GLY A 242 -23.19 3.99 2.06
C GLY A 242 -22.12 3.24 2.86
N VAL A 243 -22.50 2.76 4.05
CA VAL A 243 -21.61 1.98 4.93
C VAL A 243 -21.33 0.60 4.33
N ILE A 244 -20.17 0.41 3.71
CA ILE A 244 -19.70 -0.91 3.29
C ILE A 244 -19.22 -1.67 4.52
N LYS A 245 -19.72 -2.90 4.72
CA LYS A 245 -19.14 -3.84 5.69
C LYS A 245 -17.86 -4.43 5.12
N ALA A 246 -16.85 -4.58 5.97
CA ALA A 246 -15.58 -5.21 5.59
C ALA A 246 -15.81 -6.60 4.98
N ASN A 247 -15.19 -6.89 3.84
CA ASN A 247 -15.21 -8.23 3.27
C ASN A 247 -14.48 -9.21 4.20
N GLU A 248 -15.21 -10.16 4.78
CA GLU A 248 -14.66 -11.15 5.70
C GLU A 248 -13.51 -11.98 5.09
N GLY A 249 -13.55 -12.23 3.78
CA GLY A 249 -12.50 -12.95 3.08
C GLY A 249 -11.18 -12.16 3.04
N LEU A 250 -11.24 -10.87 2.72
CA LEU A 250 -10.07 -9.99 2.75
C LEU A 250 -9.59 -9.77 4.19
N ALA A 251 -10.49 -9.51 5.13
CA ALA A 251 -10.14 -9.34 6.55
C ALA A 251 -9.46 -10.59 7.13
N SER A 252 -9.99 -11.79 6.84
CA SER A 252 -9.39 -13.07 7.26
C SER A 252 -8.03 -13.29 6.62
N PHE A 253 -7.90 -12.99 5.32
CA PHE A 253 -6.60 -13.06 4.65
C PHE A 253 -5.59 -12.15 5.35
N VAL A 254 -5.95 -10.88 5.58
CA VAL A 254 -5.09 -9.92 6.28
C VAL A 254 -4.73 -10.42 7.67
N ARG A 255 -5.69 -10.88 8.49
CA ARG A 255 -5.43 -11.42 9.84
C ARG A 255 -4.40 -12.55 9.85
N THR A 256 -4.48 -13.46 8.90
CA THR A 256 -3.52 -14.58 8.81
C THR A 256 -2.12 -14.16 8.36
N HIS A 257 -1.96 -12.94 7.83
CA HIS A 257 -0.69 -12.37 7.38
C HIS A 257 -0.22 -11.17 8.23
N THR A 258 -1.05 -10.69 9.17
CA THR A 258 -0.71 -9.66 10.17
C THR A 258 -0.33 -10.25 11.53
N ARG A 259 -0.44 -11.57 11.73
CA ARG A 259 -0.08 -12.25 12.98
C ARG A 259 1.14 -13.15 12.83
N GLY A 260 2.19 -12.85 13.60
CA GLY A 260 3.03 -13.84 14.26
C GLY A 260 3.88 -14.78 13.39
N GLY A 261 4.53 -14.26 12.34
CA GLY A 261 5.59 -14.98 11.61
C GLY A 261 7.02 -14.48 11.89
N TRP A 262 7.20 -13.61 12.88
CA TRP A 262 8.51 -13.10 13.32
C TRP A 262 8.55 -13.17 14.84
N ASP A 263 9.47 -13.95 15.41
CA ASP A 263 9.71 -13.97 16.84
C ASP A 263 10.05 -12.55 17.33
N SER A 264 9.17 -11.96 18.13
CA SER A 264 9.26 -10.63 18.78
C SER A 264 8.87 -9.39 17.95
N THR A 265 7.57 -9.21 17.72
CA THR A 265 6.96 -7.94 17.27
C THR A 265 6.91 -6.86 18.36
N ASP A 266 6.94 -7.20 19.64
CA ASP A 266 6.72 -6.21 20.70
C ASP A 266 7.92 -5.25 20.82
N VAL A 267 9.14 -5.78 20.64
CA VAL A 267 10.37 -4.98 20.68
C VAL A 267 10.54 -4.16 19.40
N GLN A 268 10.22 -4.74 18.23
CA GLN A 268 10.41 -4.05 16.94
C GLN A 268 9.27 -3.07 16.60
N MET A 269 8.02 -3.36 16.96
CA MET A 269 6.91 -2.41 16.84
C MET A 269 7.05 -1.32 17.91
N GLY A 270 7.50 -1.67 19.13
CA GLY A 270 7.87 -0.66 20.13
C GLY A 270 9.01 0.24 19.64
N ALA A 271 10.05 -0.32 19.01
CA ALA A 271 11.14 0.44 18.41
C ALA A 271 10.68 1.28 17.21
N PHE A 272 9.80 0.75 16.34
CA PHE A 272 9.20 1.49 15.24
C PHE A 272 8.39 2.67 15.79
N LEU A 273 7.43 2.41 16.68
CA LEU A 273 6.59 3.44 17.31
C LEU A 273 7.38 4.48 18.11
N VAL A 274 8.56 4.13 18.64
CA VAL A 274 9.51 5.06 19.27
C VAL A 274 10.29 5.88 18.24
N ALA A 275 10.80 5.22 17.20
CA ALA A 275 11.57 5.85 16.12
C ALA A 275 10.70 6.75 15.24
N THR A 276 9.39 6.53 15.23
CA THR A 276 8.40 7.31 14.50
C THR A 276 7.85 8.50 15.30
N ARG A 277 8.35 8.76 16.52
CA ARG A 277 7.95 9.94 17.29
C ARG A 277 8.57 11.21 16.70
N PRO A 278 7.83 12.34 16.65
CA PRO A 278 8.35 13.64 16.19
C PRO A 278 9.57 14.14 16.99
N ASP A 279 9.76 13.64 18.21
CA ASP A 279 10.74 14.11 19.19
C ASP A 279 11.85 13.08 19.53
N GLY A 280 11.85 11.89 18.91
CA GLY A 280 12.92 10.88 19.10
C GLY A 280 13.07 10.34 20.54
N ALA A 281 12.08 10.55 21.41
CA ALA A 281 12.17 10.16 22.82
C ALA A 281 11.97 8.65 23.00
N ARG A 282 12.96 7.97 23.61
CA ARG A 282 12.90 6.54 23.97
C ARG A 282 11.75 6.26 24.94
N LEU A 283 11.05 5.13 24.75
CA LEU A 283 10.11 4.60 25.74
C LEU A 283 10.83 4.40 27.10
N PRO A 284 10.16 4.67 28.23
CA PRO A 284 10.67 4.29 29.54
C PRO A 284 10.89 2.77 29.56
N GLN A 285 12.09 2.33 29.95
CA GLN A 285 12.33 0.91 30.19
C GLN A 285 11.37 0.43 31.28
N GLN A 286 10.49 -0.51 30.94
CA GLN A 286 9.66 -1.19 31.93
C GLN A 286 10.59 -1.91 32.92
N ARG A 287 10.41 -1.61 34.22
CA ARG A 287 10.99 -2.36 35.34
C ARG A 287 10.15 -3.58 35.63
#